data_AF-A0A9D6L9X3-F1
#
_entry.id   AF-A0A9D6L9X3-F1
#
_cell.length_a   1.000
_cell.length_b   1.000
_cell.length_c   1.000
_cell.angle_alpha   90.00
_cell.angle_beta   90.00
_cell.angle_gamma   90.00
#
_symmetry.space_group_name_H-M   'P 1'
#
loop_
_entity.id
_entity.type
_entity.pdbx_description
1 polymer ?
#
loop_
_entity_poly.entity_id
_entity_poly.type
_entity_poly.pdbx_seq_one_letter_code
_entity_poly.pdbx_strand_id
1 'polypeptide(L)'
;MNVAPLRRRPSWRASERAIRPELWLVAAVAVGMLLVEVWQSSRMAELCLQLDLTRSTLVQARARLEFANARLERRTTRAELAPLAEQLGLVPADAQQVVNLPAEYLAVGGARGSNEPTTVLALAERASRALVPEATARARAGN
;
A
#
# COMPACT_ATOMS: atom_id res chain seq x y z
N MET A 1 1.10 -91.76 -30.14
CA MET A 1 1.68 -90.40 -30.11
C MET A 1 0.55 -89.41 -30.13
N ASN A 2 0.20 -88.83 -28.98
CA ASN A 2 -0.86 -87.82 -28.89
C ASN A 2 -0.23 -86.44 -28.74
N VAL A 3 -0.45 -85.56 -29.71
CA VAL A 3 0.02 -84.17 -29.67
C VAL A 3 -1.07 -83.32 -29.04
N ALA A 4 -0.82 -82.79 -27.86
CA ALA A 4 -1.73 -81.86 -27.19
C ALA A 4 -1.70 -80.49 -27.90
N PRO A 5 -2.84 -79.84 -28.17
CA PRO A 5 -2.85 -78.52 -28.79
C PRO A 5 -2.39 -77.44 -27.78
N LEU A 6 -1.38 -76.67 -28.18
CA LEU A 6 -0.92 -75.47 -27.47
C LEU A 6 -2.05 -74.44 -27.43
N ARG A 7 -2.66 -74.26 -26.25
CA ARG A 7 -3.62 -73.18 -25.98
C ARG A 7 -2.91 -71.83 -26.09
N ARG A 8 -3.10 -71.12 -27.22
CA ARG A 8 -2.73 -69.70 -27.36
C ARG A 8 -3.58 -68.87 -26.40
N ARG A 9 -2.94 -68.26 -25.38
CA ARG A 9 -3.58 -67.27 -24.51
C ARG A 9 -3.79 -65.96 -25.28
N PRO A 10 -4.92 -65.26 -25.09
CA PRO A 10 -5.19 -64.01 -25.77
C PRO A 10 -4.23 -62.90 -25.31
N SER A 11 -3.58 -62.23 -26.27
CA SER A 11 -2.63 -61.12 -26.05
C SER A 11 -3.27 -59.82 -25.54
N TRP A 12 -4.61 -59.72 -25.57
CA TRP A 12 -5.32 -58.52 -25.14
C TRP A 12 -5.42 -58.35 -23.61
N ARG A 13 -5.05 -59.36 -22.82
CA ARG A 13 -4.99 -59.25 -21.34
C ARG A 13 -3.64 -58.74 -20.81
N ALA A 14 -2.71 -58.34 -21.67
CA ALA A 14 -1.39 -57.83 -21.29
C ALA A 14 -1.34 -56.30 -21.18
N SER A 15 -2.42 -55.64 -20.77
CA SER A 15 -2.40 -54.20 -20.50
C SER A 15 -3.10 -53.81 -19.20
N GLU A 16 -2.91 -54.57 -18.14
CA GLU A 16 -2.78 -53.92 -16.84
C GLU A 16 -1.39 -53.27 -16.83
N ARG A 17 -1.30 -52.10 -17.48
CA ARG A 17 -0.12 -51.23 -17.34
C ARG A 17 -0.08 -50.85 -15.87
N ALA A 18 0.76 -51.53 -15.10
CA ALA A 18 1.13 -51.11 -13.76
C ALA A 18 1.48 -49.63 -13.84
N ILE A 19 0.63 -48.79 -13.23
CA ILE A 19 0.80 -47.33 -13.26
C ILE A 19 2.16 -47.08 -12.65
N ARG A 20 3.11 -46.62 -13.46
CA ARG A 20 4.50 -46.48 -13.02
C ARG A 20 4.50 -45.50 -11.84
N PRO A 21 5.06 -45.86 -10.68
CA PRO A 21 5.09 -44.98 -9.50
C PRO A 21 5.79 -43.65 -9.82
N GLU A 22 6.71 -43.65 -10.78
CA GLU A 22 7.35 -42.45 -11.34
C GLU A 22 6.33 -41.42 -11.86
N LEU A 23 5.26 -41.85 -12.52
CA LEU A 23 4.22 -40.93 -13.03
C LEU A 23 3.43 -40.28 -11.89
N TRP A 24 3.22 -41.01 -10.79
CA TRP A 24 2.59 -40.46 -9.58
C TRP A 24 3.48 -39.41 -8.91
N LEU A 25 4.79 -39.62 -8.89
CA LEU A 25 5.73 -38.62 -8.37
C LEU A 25 5.72 -37.34 -9.21
N VAL A 26 5.74 -37.48 -10.55
CA VAL A 26 5.65 -36.32 -11.45
C VAL A 26 4.32 -35.59 -11.28
N ALA A 27 3.21 -36.32 -11.18
CA ALA A 27 1.90 -35.73 -10.93
C ALA A 27 1.85 -34.99 -9.59
N ALA A 28 2.40 -35.57 -8.52
CA ALA A 28 2.45 -34.95 -7.20
C ALA A 28 3.27 -33.64 -7.21
N VAL A 29 4.41 -33.64 -7.91
CA VAL A 29 5.24 -32.42 -8.08
C VAL A 29 4.48 -31.35 -8.87
N ALA A 30 3.84 -31.72 -9.98
CA ALA A 30 3.07 -30.78 -10.79
C ALA A 30 1.91 -30.16 -9.99
N VAL A 31 1.18 -30.97 -9.23
CA VAL A 31 0.10 -30.49 -8.36
C VAL A 31 0.65 -29.58 -7.25
N GLY A 32 1.78 -29.94 -6.64
CA GLY A 32 2.44 -29.12 -5.64
C GLY A 32 2.86 -27.75 -6.19
N MET A 33 3.43 -27.72 -7.39
CA MET A 33 3.82 -26.47 -8.05
C MET A 33 2.61 -25.60 -8.38
N LEU A 34 1.53 -26.18 -8.91
CA LEU A 34 0.28 -25.46 -9.17
C LEU A 34 -0.35 -24.90 -7.89
N LEU A 35 -0.32 -25.65 -6.79
CA LEU A 35 -0.80 -25.17 -5.49
C LEU A 35 -0.02 -23.97 -5.00
N VAL A 36 1.31 -23.98 -5.16
CA VAL A 36 2.17 -22.84 -4.80
C VAL A 36 1.84 -21.61 -5.65
N GLU A 37 1.65 -21.77 -6.96
CA GLU A 37 1.27 -20.66 -7.85
C GLU A 37 -0.11 -20.08 -7.50
N VAL A 38 -1.09 -20.93 -7.22
CA VAL A 38 -2.43 -20.50 -6.79
C VAL A 38 -2.36 -19.79 -5.43
N TRP A 39 -1.55 -20.29 -4.51
CA TRP A 39 -1.35 -19.64 -3.22
C TRP A 39 -0.68 -18.27 -3.36
N GLN A 40 0.36 -18.18 -4.19
CA GLN A 40 1.06 -16.91 -4.47
C GLN A 40 0.13 -15.89 -5.13
N SER A 41 -0.64 -16.31 -6.13
CA SER A 41 -1.60 -15.41 -6.80
C SER A 41 -2.71 -14.95 -5.87
N SER A 42 -3.22 -15.83 -5.00
CA SER A 42 -4.22 -15.49 -3.98
C SER A 42 -3.66 -14.49 -2.96
N ARG A 43 -2.42 -14.69 -2.49
CA ARG A 43 -1.74 -13.76 -1.58
C ARG A 43 -1.48 -12.41 -2.22
N MET A 44 -1.06 -12.39 -3.49
CA MET A 44 -0.84 -11.14 -4.19
C MET A 44 -2.15 -10.36 -4.38
N ALA A 45 -3.23 -11.05 -4.75
CA ALA A 45 -4.56 -10.43 -4.86
C ALA A 45 -5.05 -9.85 -3.52
N GLU A 46 -4.85 -10.58 -2.42
CA GLU A 46 -5.16 -10.11 -1.07
C GLU A 46 -4.37 -8.84 -0.72
N LEU A 47 -3.06 -8.83 -0.98
CA LEU A 47 -2.20 -7.68 -0.72
C LEU A 47 -2.57 -6.46 -1.59
N CYS A 48 -2.87 -6.66 -2.88
CA CYS A 48 -3.34 -5.60 -3.76
C CYS A 48 -4.66 -4.99 -3.25
N LEU A 49 -5.61 -5.83 -2.83
CA LEU A 49 -6.87 -5.37 -2.28
C LEU A 49 -6.67 -4.57 -0.99
N GLN A 50 -5.80 -5.02 -0.08
CA GLN A 50 -5.47 -4.27 1.13
C GLN A 50 -4.80 -2.93 0.81
N LEU A 51 -3.93 -2.89 -0.19
CA LEU A 51 -3.28 -1.66 -0.65
C LEU A 51 -4.31 -0.68 -1.23
N ASP A 52 -5.23 -1.13 -2.05
CA ASP A 52 -6.28 -0.29 -2.61
C ASP A 52 -7.23 0.25 -1.52
N LEU A 53 -7.59 -0.59 -0.56
CA LEU A 53 -8.38 -0.17 0.60
C LEU A 53 -7.65 0.90 1.41
N THR A 54 -6.40 0.67 1.78
CA THR A 54 -5.61 1.66 2.55
C THR A 54 -5.39 2.96 1.78
N ARG A 55 -5.20 2.89 0.45
CA ARG A 55 -5.13 4.07 -0.39
C ARG A 55 -6.45 4.85 -0.39
N SER A 56 -7.57 4.17 -0.49
CA SER A 56 -8.90 4.81 -0.49
C SER A 56 -9.19 5.50 0.85
N THR A 57 -8.84 4.87 1.98
CA THR A 57 -9.03 5.45 3.31
C THR A 57 -8.13 6.66 3.53
N LEU A 58 -6.87 6.62 3.06
CA LEU A 58 -5.97 7.77 3.09
C LEU A 58 -6.48 8.95 2.27
N VAL A 59 -6.97 8.70 1.05
CA VAL A 59 -7.56 9.75 0.20
C VAL A 59 -8.77 10.37 0.90
N GLN A 60 -9.64 9.56 1.50
CA GLN A 60 -10.80 10.06 2.22
C GLN A 60 -10.40 10.87 3.47
N ALA A 61 -9.42 10.41 4.23
CA ALA A 61 -8.92 11.13 5.40
C ALA A 61 -8.30 12.49 5.00
N ARG A 62 -7.52 12.51 3.91
CA ARG A 62 -6.94 13.72 3.36
C ARG A 62 -8.01 14.72 2.91
N ALA A 63 -9.02 14.28 2.18
CA ALA A 63 -10.13 15.14 1.77
C ALA A 63 -10.88 15.74 2.97
N ARG A 64 -11.06 14.97 4.06
CA ARG A 64 -11.66 15.48 5.30
C ARG A 64 -10.80 16.54 5.97
N LEU A 65 -9.47 16.34 6.00
CA LEU A 65 -8.53 17.34 6.52
C LEU A 65 -8.54 18.61 5.68
N GLU A 66 -8.48 18.49 4.35
CA GLU A 66 -8.55 19.63 3.43
C GLU A 66 -9.86 20.41 3.61
N PHE A 67 -11.00 19.72 3.76
CA PHE A 67 -12.28 20.36 4.06
C PHE A 67 -12.29 21.07 5.42
N ALA A 68 -11.76 20.43 6.46
CA ALA A 68 -11.67 21.01 7.80
C ALA A 68 -10.77 22.26 7.80
N ASN A 69 -9.62 22.19 7.12
CA ASN A 69 -8.71 23.31 6.94
C ASN A 69 -9.38 24.45 6.18
N ALA A 70 -10.03 24.18 5.06
CA ALA A 70 -10.76 25.20 4.30
C ALA A 70 -11.88 25.85 5.15
N ARG A 71 -12.55 25.07 6.01
CA ARG A 71 -13.56 25.60 6.95
C ARG A 71 -12.93 26.47 8.05
N LEU A 72 -11.76 26.08 8.54
CA LEU A 72 -10.97 26.87 9.50
C LEU A 72 -10.48 28.17 8.87
N GLU A 73 -9.96 28.13 7.65
CA GLU A 73 -9.55 29.30 6.89
C GLU A 73 -10.72 30.27 6.70
N ARG A 74 -11.90 29.77 6.30
CA ARG A 74 -13.12 30.59 6.20
C ARG A 74 -13.49 31.27 7.53
N ARG A 75 -13.50 30.51 8.63
CA ARG A 75 -13.82 31.00 9.98
C ARG A 75 -12.77 31.91 10.60
N THR A 76 -11.53 31.82 10.15
CA THR A 76 -10.43 32.68 10.60
C THR A 76 -10.29 33.92 9.73
N THR A 77 -11.08 34.05 8.65
CA THR A 77 -11.13 35.30 7.91
C THR A 77 -11.68 36.41 8.82
N ARG A 78 -11.08 37.60 8.70
CA ARG A 78 -11.42 38.78 9.49
C ARG A 78 -12.91 39.15 9.41
N ALA A 79 -13.56 38.85 8.29
CA ALA A 79 -14.99 39.10 8.09
C ALA A 79 -15.89 38.17 8.93
N GLU A 80 -15.55 36.88 9.05
CA GLU A 80 -16.32 35.94 9.90
C GLU A 80 -16.05 36.17 11.40
N LEU A 81 -14.87 36.69 11.76
CA LEU A 81 -14.52 37.00 13.14
C LEU A 81 -15.09 38.34 13.66
N ALA A 82 -15.45 39.27 12.77
CA ALA A 82 -15.97 40.59 13.14
C ALA A 82 -17.21 40.56 14.06
N PRO A 83 -18.30 39.82 13.75
CA PRO A 83 -19.47 39.79 14.63
C PRO A 83 -19.17 39.14 15.99
N LEU A 84 -18.22 38.20 16.05
CA LEU A 84 -17.84 37.53 17.30
C LEU A 84 -16.95 38.44 18.16
N ALA A 85 -16.11 39.27 17.53
CA ALA A 85 -15.34 40.31 18.21
C ALA A 85 -16.25 41.37 18.84
N GLU A 86 -17.29 41.81 18.12
CA GLU A 86 -18.30 42.74 18.66
C GLU A 86 -19.03 42.16 19.87
N GLN A 87 -19.45 40.88 19.83
CA GLN A 87 -20.09 40.21 20.96
C GLN A 87 -19.18 40.11 22.20
N LEU A 88 -17.88 39.97 21.99
CA LEU A 88 -16.87 39.91 23.06
C LEU A 88 -16.44 41.30 23.54
N GLY A 89 -17.01 42.38 23.00
CA GLY A 89 -16.63 43.76 23.32
C GLY A 89 -15.23 44.13 22.84
N LEU A 90 -14.67 43.37 21.89
CA LEU A 90 -13.36 43.63 21.31
C LEU A 90 -13.48 44.76 20.28
N VAL A 91 -12.78 45.85 20.52
CA VAL A 91 -12.65 46.98 19.60
C VAL A 91 -11.53 46.66 18.60
N PRO A 92 -11.62 47.05 17.31
CA PRO A 92 -10.51 46.91 16.37
C PRO A 92 -9.24 47.54 16.95
N ALA A 93 -8.11 46.83 16.82
CA ALA A 93 -6.82 47.32 17.29
C ALA A 93 -6.52 48.69 16.68
N ASP A 94 -6.09 49.63 17.53
CA ASP A 94 -5.67 50.95 17.09
C ASP A 94 -4.44 50.81 16.18
N ALA A 95 -4.40 51.55 15.07
CA ALA A 95 -3.30 51.46 14.10
C ALA A 95 -1.94 51.80 14.74
N GLN A 96 -1.93 52.60 15.81
CA GLN A 96 -0.73 52.90 16.60
C GLN A 96 -0.24 51.72 17.46
N GLN A 97 -1.10 50.73 17.71
CA GLN A 97 -0.78 49.51 18.47
C GLN A 97 -0.35 48.35 17.56
N VAL A 98 -0.51 48.48 16.24
CA VAL A 98 -0.11 47.47 15.26
C VAL A 98 1.37 47.64 14.92
N VAL A 99 2.23 46.85 15.57
CA VAL A 99 3.65 46.79 15.23
C VAL A 99 3.83 45.79 14.08
N ASN A 100 4.24 46.29 12.91
CA ASN A 100 4.64 45.44 11.80
C ASN A 100 5.97 44.76 12.15
N LEU A 101 5.92 43.48 12.49
CA LEU A 101 7.13 42.69 12.69
C LEU A 101 7.85 42.47 11.34
N PRO A 102 9.16 42.75 11.25
CA PRO A 102 9.95 42.39 10.07
C PRO A 102 9.90 40.88 9.82
N ALA A 103 9.95 40.47 8.55
CA ALA A 103 9.84 39.06 8.14
C ALA A 103 10.89 38.16 8.82
N GLU A 104 12.04 38.71 9.18
CA GLU A 104 13.12 38.05 9.93
C GLU A 104 12.69 37.59 11.34
N TYR A 105 11.72 38.28 11.95
CA TYR A 105 11.17 37.94 13.27
C TYR A 105 9.95 37.01 13.20
N LEU A 106 9.39 36.75 12.01
CA LEU A 106 8.34 35.76 11.78
C LEU A 106 8.92 34.34 11.63
N ALA A 107 10.05 34.07 12.27
CA ALA A 107 10.67 32.76 12.25
C ALA A 107 9.90 31.78 13.16
N VAL A 108 9.50 30.66 12.55
CA VAL A 108 9.07 29.41 13.23
C VAL A 108 7.67 29.43 13.88
N GLY A 109 6.70 30.11 13.27
CA GLY A 109 5.27 29.91 13.58
C GLY A 109 4.57 28.82 12.75
N GLY A 110 5.25 28.28 11.73
CA GLY A 110 4.72 27.27 10.81
C GLY A 110 4.88 25.81 11.26
N ALA A 111 5.25 25.56 12.52
CA ALA A 111 5.41 24.22 13.07
C ALA A 111 4.43 24.02 14.25
N ARG A 112 3.13 24.07 13.96
CA ARG A 112 2.14 23.51 14.89
C ARG A 112 2.24 21.98 14.80
N GLY A 113 3.09 21.43 15.66
CA GLY A 113 3.01 20.06 16.17
C GLY A 113 3.46 18.93 15.24
N SER A 114 4.76 18.62 15.27
CA SER A 114 5.18 17.22 15.23
C SER A 114 6.25 17.01 16.29
N ASN A 115 5.80 16.83 17.53
CA ASN A 115 6.61 16.18 18.54
C ASN A 115 6.57 14.66 18.25
N GLU A 116 7.03 14.27 17.05
CA GLU A 116 7.20 12.89 16.63
C GLU A 116 8.67 12.66 16.28
N PRO A 117 9.23 11.51 16.68
CA PRO A 117 10.67 11.28 16.66
C PRO A 117 11.18 11.20 15.22
N THR A 118 11.91 12.23 14.80
CA THR A 118 12.65 12.32 13.54
C THR A 118 13.52 11.11 13.25
N THR A 119 13.89 10.35 14.28
CA THR A 119 14.65 9.10 14.16
C THR A 119 13.84 7.96 13.52
N VAL A 120 12.53 7.87 13.75
CA VAL A 120 11.69 6.78 13.20
C VAL A 120 11.38 7.04 11.73
N LEU A 121 11.16 8.31 11.36
CA LEU A 121 10.97 8.72 9.97
C LEU A 121 12.26 8.54 9.15
N ALA A 122 13.43 8.86 9.72
CA ALA A 122 14.72 8.60 9.09
C ALA A 122 15.02 7.08 8.96
N LEU A 123 14.56 6.26 9.91
CA LEU A 123 14.70 4.80 9.85
C LEU A 123 13.75 4.18 8.82
N ALA A 124 12.53 4.70 8.71
CA ALA A 124 11.57 4.33 7.68
C ALA A 124 12.07 4.71 6.29
N GLU A 125 12.70 5.88 6.14
CA GLU A 125 13.32 6.30 4.88
C GLU A 125 14.53 5.43 4.51
N ARG A 126 15.33 5.01 5.51
CA ARG A 126 16.47 4.11 5.28
C ARG A 126 16.00 2.67 4.96
N ALA A 127 14.93 2.20 5.58
CA ALA A 127 14.32 0.91 5.30
C ALA A 127 13.61 0.88 3.92
N SER A 128 12.94 1.97 3.54
CA SER A 128 12.30 2.06 2.21
C SER A 128 13.32 2.07 1.08
N ARG A 129 14.48 2.74 1.27
CA ARG A 129 15.61 2.69 0.32
C ARG A 129 16.24 1.29 0.19
N ALA A 130 16.19 0.47 1.24
CA ALA A 130 16.67 -0.92 1.18
C ALA A 130 15.68 -1.87 0.49
N LEU A 131 14.38 -1.57 0.58
CA LEU A 131 13.30 -2.39 -0.01
C LEU A 131 12.99 -2.04 -1.47
N VAL A 132 13.47 -0.90 -1.97
CA VAL A 132 13.30 -0.50 -3.37
C VAL A 132 14.66 -0.26 -4.07
N PRO A 133 15.48 -1.31 -4.31
CA PRO A 133 16.67 -1.19 -5.16
C PRO A 133 16.31 -1.13 -6.67
N GLU A 134 15.11 -1.57 -7.05
CA GLU A 134 14.73 -1.82 -8.46
C GLU A 134 14.16 -0.58 -9.19
N ALA A 135 13.72 0.47 -8.48
CA ALA A 135 13.11 1.65 -9.13
C ALA A 135 14.14 2.65 -9.68
N THR A 136 15.35 2.68 -9.15
CA THR A 136 16.42 3.58 -9.61
C THR A 136 17.10 3.13 -10.90
N ALA A 137 16.88 1.89 -11.35
CA ALA A 137 17.43 1.40 -12.61
C ALA A 137 16.65 1.90 -13.85
N ARG A 138 15.32 2.13 -13.74
CA ARG A 138 14.51 2.61 -14.88
C ARG A 138 14.64 4.11 -15.16
N ALA A 139 15.07 4.91 -14.18
CA ALA A 139 15.23 6.35 -14.38
C ALA A 139 16.51 6.72 -15.15
N ARG A 140 17.49 5.80 -15.29
CA ARG A 140 18.77 6.08 -15.97
C ARG A 140 18.87 5.48 -17.37
N ALA A 141 17.86 4.75 -17.84
CA ALA A 141 17.79 4.18 -19.19
C ALA A 141 16.91 5.00 -20.17
N GLY A 142 16.51 6.21 -19.77
CA GLY A 142 15.71 7.11 -20.59
C GLY A 142 16.30 8.52 -20.56
N ASN A 143 17.54 8.65 -21.05
CA ASN A 143 18.11 9.92 -21.48
C ASN A 143 18.90 9.68 -22.77
#